data_AF-A0A9X8BXB4-F1
#
_entry.id   AF-A0A9X8BXB4-F1
#
_cell.length_a   1.000
_cell.length_b   1.000
_cell.length_c   1.000
_cell.angle_alpha   90.00
_cell.angle_beta   90.00
_cell.angle_gamma   90.00
#
_symmetry.space_group_name_H-M   'P 1'
#
loop_
_entity.id
_entity.type
_entity.pdbx_description
1 polymer ?
#
loop_
_entity_poly.entity_id
_entity_poly.type
_entity_poly.pdbx_seq_one_letter_code
_entity_poly.pdbx_strand_id
1 'polypeptide(L)'
;MDINLFDFHLPEELIAQVPLEERETSRLMVLDRETGDIEHKHFTDILSYLHEGDCLVLNETKVMPARLHGVKEDTGAHIEVLLLKQEEGDKWETLVKPAKRVKEGTVISFGEGKLKATCTGTADQGGRQLEFSYDGIFYEILDELGEMPLPPYIKETLEDRDRYQTVYAKEIGSAAAPTAGLHFTEELLEKLKQKGVQLAFITLHVGLGTFRPVSADTIEEHHMHAEYYHMSEETAALLNRVKENGGRIITVGTTSTRTLETIATDHNGKLCAASGWTDIFMYPGYEFKAIDGLITNFHLPKSTLIMLVSAFANRDNVLHAYNEAVKEKYRFFSFGDAMFVASHAKMRNK
;
A
#
# COMPACT_ATOMS: atom_id res chain seq x y z
N MET A 1 1.41 -23.06 7.61
CA MET A 1 0.06 -22.99 7.02
C MET A 1 0.20 -23.02 5.51
N ASP A 2 -0.57 -23.88 4.82
CA ASP A 2 -0.53 -24.02 3.37
C ASP A 2 -1.11 -22.77 2.68
N ILE A 3 -0.38 -22.20 1.72
CA ILE A 3 -0.79 -21.02 0.95
C ILE A 3 -2.05 -21.25 0.10
N ASN A 4 -2.31 -22.49 -0.31
CA ASN A 4 -3.49 -22.85 -1.11
C ASN A 4 -4.80 -22.68 -0.34
N LEU A 5 -4.74 -22.54 0.99
CA LEU A 5 -5.90 -22.18 1.82
C LEU A 5 -6.40 -20.77 1.54
N PHE A 6 -5.66 -19.94 0.80
CA PHE A 6 -6.02 -18.58 0.41
C PHE A 6 -6.22 -18.46 -1.11
N ASP A 7 -6.43 -19.60 -1.78
CA ASP A 7 -6.75 -19.63 -3.20
C ASP A 7 -8.24 -19.43 -3.45
N PHE A 8 -8.56 -18.74 -4.53
CA PHE A 8 -9.92 -18.62 -5.05
C PHE A 8 -9.86 -18.31 -6.54
N HIS A 9 -10.93 -18.62 -7.26
CA HIS A 9 -11.00 -18.32 -8.68
C HIS A 9 -11.25 -16.83 -8.90
N LEU A 10 -10.27 -16.12 -9.48
CA LEU A 10 -10.40 -14.74 -9.90
C LEU A 10 -10.28 -14.63 -11.42
N PRO A 11 -11.38 -14.37 -12.14
CA PRO A 11 -11.34 -14.08 -13.58
C PRO A 11 -10.49 -12.83 -13.87
N GLU A 12 -9.62 -12.88 -14.88
CA GLU A 12 -8.71 -11.77 -15.22
C GLU A 12 -9.46 -10.48 -15.57
N GLU A 13 -10.66 -10.60 -16.17
CA GLU A 13 -11.51 -9.46 -16.54
C GLU A 13 -12.03 -8.66 -15.34
N LEU A 14 -11.99 -9.23 -14.12
CA LEU A 14 -12.37 -8.52 -12.91
C LEU A 14 -11.19 -7.72 -12.32
N ILE A 15 -9.96 -7.90 -12.81
CA ILE A 15 -8.79 -7.15 -12.33
C ILE A 15 -8.76 -5.78 -13.02
N ALA A 16 -9.07 -4.72 -12.27
CA ALA A 16 -9.17 -3.38 -12.82
C ALA A 16 -7.82 -2.85 -13.31
N GLN A 17 -7.74 -2.53 -14.60
CA GLN A 17 -6.55 -1.95 -15.23
C GLN A 17 -6.50 -0.42 -15.13
N VAL A 18 -7.65 0.23 -15.02
CA VAL A 18 -7.76 1.70 -14.93
C VAL A 18 -8.69 2.11 -13.79
N PRO A 19 -8.43 3.24 -13.10
CA PRO A 19 -9.33 3.77 -12.08
C PRO A 19 -10.69 4.18 -12.67
N LEU A 20 -11.75 4.11 -11.86
CA LEU A 20 -13.06 4.68 -12.22
C LEU A 20 -12.95 6.20 -12.42
N GLU A 21 -13.63 6.73 -13.44
CA GLU A 21 -13.65 8.18 -13.75
C GLU A 21 -14.00 8.99 -12.49
N GLU A 22 -15.05 8.59 -11.79
CA GLU A 22 -15.45 9.13 -10.49
C GLU A 22 -15.05 8.15 -9.37
N ARG A 23 -14.02 8.51 -8.59
CA ARG A 23 -13.44 7.64 -7.54
C ARG A 23 -14.47 7.11 -6.53
N GLU A 24 -15.45 7.93 -6.19
CA GLU A 24 -16.47 7.64 -5.17
C GLU A 24 -17.60 6.72 -5.65
N THR A 25 -17.68 6.45 -6.96
CA THR A 25 -18.64 5.50 -7.54
C THR A 25 -18.24 4.04 -7.37
N SER A 26 -17.04 3.79 -6.81
CA SER A 26 -16.60 2.44 -6.49
C SER A 26 -17.58 1.76 -5.53
N ARG A 27 -17.72 0.45 -5.69
CA ARG A 27 -18.56 -0.34 -4.79
C ARG A 27 -17.83 -0.52 -3.47
N LEU A 28 -18.61 -0.70 -2.43
CA LEU A 28 -18.15 -1.06 -1.10
C LEU A 28 -18.81 -2.38 -0.71
N MET A 29 -18.01 -3.38 -0.38
CA MET A 29 -18.49 -4.54 0.35
C MET A 29 -18.27 -4.30 1.83
N VAL A 30 -19.32 -4.43 2.64
CA VAL A 30 -19.19 -4.38 4.10
C VAL A 30 -19.22 -5.80 4.61
N LEU A 31 -18.16 -6.23 5.29
CA LEU A 31 -18.01 -7.56 5.85
C LEU A 31 -18.01 -7.48 7.37
N ASP A 32 -18.93 -8.24 7.97
CA ASP A 32 -18.89 -8.52 9.39
C ASP A 32 -17.81 -9.55 9.72
N ARG A 33 -16.82 -9.12 10.51
CA ARG A 33 -15.68 -9.94 10.87
C ARG A 33 -16.04 -11.09 11.83
N GLU A 34 -17.17 -11.01 12.52
CA GLU A 34 -17.63 -12.02 13.48
C GLU A 34 -18.66 -12.96 12.85
N THR A 35 -19.69 -12.40 12.20
CA THR A 35 -20.79 -13.20 11.65
C THR A 35 -20.55 -13.68 10.23
N GLY A 36 -19.68 -13.00 9.47
CA GLY A 36 -19.49 -13.23 8.04
C GLY A 36 -20.59 -12.62 7.16
N ASP A 37 -21.50 -11.82 7.73
CA ASP A 37 -22.54 -11.13 6.97
C ASP A 37 -21.94 -10.11 5.98
N ILE A 38 -22.56 -10.02 4.80
CA ILE A 38 -22.11 -9.17 3.70
C ILE A 38 -23.21 -8.18 3.34
N GLU A 39 -22.85 -6.89 3.25
CA GLU A 39 -23.69 -5.86 2.61
C GLU A 39 -23.01 -5.32 1.34
N HIS A 40 -23.80 -5.07 0.31
CA HIS A 40 -23.35 -4.43 -0.93
C HIS A 40 -23.77 -2.96 -0.93
N LYS A 41 -22.80 -2.06 -1.05
CA LYS A 41 -22.95 -0.60 -0.92
C LYS A 41 -22.13 0.13 -1.99
N HIS A 42 -22.24 1.44 -2.00
CA HIS A 42 -21.30 2.34 -2.68
C HIS A 42 -20.29 2.91 -1.68
N PHE A 43 -19.12 3.34 -2.14
CA PHE A 43 -18.08 3.83 -1.25
C PHE A 43 -18.51 5.04 -0.42
N THR A 44 -19.34 5.91 -0.98
CA THR A 44 -19.94 7.05 -0.26
C THR A 44 -20.77 6.63 0.96
N ASP A 45 -21.30 5.41 0.99
CA ASP A 45 -22.05 4.88 2.13
C ASP A 45 -21.17 4.65 3.37
N ILE A 46 -19.83 4.73 3.26
CA ILE A 46 -18.91 4.66 4.40
C ILE A 46 -19.24 5.71 5.49
N LEU A 47 -19.84 6.84 5.10
CA LEU A 47 -20.37 7.88 6.00
C LEU A 47 -21.38 7.33 7.02
N SER A 48 -22.08 6.24 6.69
CA SER A 48 -23.07 5.61 7.56
C SER A 48 -22.45 4.64 8.56
N TYR A 49 -21.24 4.15 8.29
CA TYR A 49 -20.53 3.16 9.11
C TYR A 49 -19.48 3.76 10.04
N LEU A 50 -19.10 5.02 9.81
CA LEU A 50 -18.20 5.80 10.66
C LEU A 50 -19.02 6.75 11.53
N HIS A 51 -18.61 6.94 12.77
CA HIS A 51 -19.36 7.62 13.81
C HIS A 51 -18.49 8.70 14.49
N GLU A 52 -19.16 9.64 15.16
CA GLU A 52 -18.46 10.65 15.95
C GLU A 52 -17.53 9.98 16.98
N GLY A 53 -16.30 10.50 17.09
CA GLY A 53 -15.29 9.95 18.00
C GLY A 53 -14.44 8.84 17.40
N ASP A 54 -14.79 8.28 16.24
CA ASP A 54 -13.90 7.37 15.52
C ASP A 54 -12.71 8.11 14.91
N CYS A 55 -11.66 7.36 14.59
CA CYS A 55 -10.52 7.87 13.86
C CYS A 55 -10.22 7.03 12.61
N LEU A 56 -10.13 7.70 11.48
CA LEU A 56 -9.58 7.15 10.24
C LEU A 56 -8.06 7.39 10.20
N VAL A 57 -7.31 6.33 9.96
CA VAL A 57 -5.85 6.38 9.82
C VAL A 57 -5.46 6.19 8.37
N LEU A 58 -4.84 7.22 7.80
CA LEU A 58 -4.56 7.39 6.38
C LEU A 58 -3.04 7.40 6.14
N ASN A 59 -2.57 6.64 5.15
CA ASN A 59 -1.17 6.66 4.75
C ASN A 59 -0.93 7.83 3.77
N GLU A 60 -0.24 8.88 4.21
CA GLU A 60 0.00 10.08 3.40
C GLU A 60 1.23 9.98 2.48
N THR A 61 1.75 8.77 2.27
CA THR A 61 2.87 8.59 1.36
C THR A 61 2.54 9.00 -0.07
N LYS A 62 3.51 9.63 -0.73
CA LYS A 62 3.46 10.09 -2.11
C LYS A 62 4.41 9.25 -2.96
N VAL A 63 3.88 8.79 -4.10
CA VAL A 63 4.63 7.99 -5.07
C VAL A 63 5.58 8.90 -5.83
N MET A 64 6.83 8.48 -5.94
CA MET A 64 7.81 9.14 -6.78
C MET A 64 7.78 8.64 -8.22
N PRO A 65 8.11 9.48 -9.20
CA PRO A 65 8.45 9.04 -10.55
C PRO A 65 9.82 8.31 -10.55
N ALA A 66 9.84 7.14 -9.92
CA ALA A 66 11.04 6.37 -9.60
C ALA A 66 11.49 5.43 -10.73
N ARG A 67 10.79 5.38 -11.87
CA ARG A 67 11.21 4.60 -13.05
C ARG A 67 11.96 5.49 -14.02
N LEU A 68 13.22 5.16 -14.28
CA LEU A 68 14.11 5.88 -15.18
C LEU A 68 14.49 5.01 -16.38
N HIS A 69 14.48 5.62 -17.56
CA HIS A 69 14.98 4.98 -18.79
C HIS A 69 16.31 5.61 -19.18
N GLY A 70 17.35 4.80 -19.13
CA GLY A 70 18.72 5.22 -19.40
C GLY A 70 19.37 4.41 -20.51
N VAL A 71 20.58 4.83 -20.86
CA VAL A 71 21.46 4.14 -21.79
C VAL A 71 22.79 3.84 -21.11
N LYS A 72 23.30 2.62 -21.30
CA LYS A 72 24.62 2.23 -20.84
C LYS A 72 25.68 2.98 -21.66
N GLU A 73 26.55 3.77 -21.02
CA GLU A 73 27.45 4.69 -21.75
C GLU A 73 28.41 3.97 -22.71
N ASP A 74 28.85 2.76 -22.36
CA ASP A 74 29.85 2.02 -23.15
C ASP A 74 29.30 1.35 -24.43
N THR A 75 28.00 1.06 -24.47
CA THR A 75 27.39 0.19 -25.48
C THR A 75 26.12 0.77 -26.08
N GLY A 76 25.57 1.84 -25.50
CA GLY A 76 24.29 2.44 -25.89
C GLY A 76 23.08 1.55 -25.58
N ALA A 77 23.25 0.46 -24.83
CA ALA A 77 22.16 -0.45 -24.52
C ALA A 77 21.13 0.24 -23.62
N HIS A 78 19.84 0.13 -23.96
CA HIS A 78 18.75 0.61 -23.09
C HIS A 78 18.71 -0.17 -21.77
N ILE A 79 18.62 0.58 -20.68
CA ILE A 79 18.51 0.09 -19.31
C ILE A 79 17.35 0.81 -18.62
N GLU A 80 16.38 0.06 -18.16
CA GLU A 80 15.33 0.54 -17.25
C GLU A 80 15.83 0.37 -15.82
N VAL A 81 15.74 1.44 -15.03
CA VAL A 81 16.09 1.47 -13.61
C VAL A 81 14.86 1.87 -12.81
N LEU A 82 14.61 1.19 -11.71
CA LEU A 82 13.49 1.44 -10.83
C LEU A 82 14.00 1.59 -9.41
N LEU A 83 13.90 2.81 -8.87
CA LEU A 83 14.35 3.14 -7.54
C LEU A 83 13.48 2.42 -6.50
N LEU A 84 14.11 1.77 -5.52
CA LEU A 84 13.39 1.10 -4.43
C LEU A 84 13.56 1.85 -3.11
N LYS A 85 14.82 2.10 -2.73
CA LYS A 85 15.16 2.65 -1.42
C LYS A 85 16.41 3.50 -1.53
N GLN A 86 16.34 4.72 -1.02
CA GLN A 86 17.50 5.55 -0.79
C GLN A 86 18.27 5.00 0.42
N GLU A 87 19.57 4.76 0.23
CA GLU A 87 20.50 4.46 1.30
C GLU A 87 21.12 5.79 1.79
N GLU A 88 22.44 5.85 1.92
CA GLU A 88 23.14 7.06 2.35
C GLU A 88 23.50 7.95 1.15
N GLY A 89 23.16 9.24 1.24
CA GLY A 89 23.44 10.23 0.18
C GLY A 89 22.76 9.87 -1.13
N ASP A 90 23.55 9.74 -2.20
CA ASP A 90 23.08 9.48 -3.56
C ASP A 90 23.08 7.99 -3.93
N LYS A 91 23.18 7.10 -2.94
CA LYS A 91 23.13 5.65 -3.12
C LYS A 91 21.71 5.14 -3.00
N TRP A 92 21.35 4.26 -3.93
CA TRP A 92 20.02 3.68 -4.01
C TRP A 92 20.08 2.19 -4.29
N GLU A 93 19.23 1.45 -3.59
CA GLU A 93 18.83 0.11 -4.02
C GLU A 93 17.83 0.23 -5.17
N THR A 94 18.06 -0.53 -6.25
CA THR A 94 17.27 -0.45 -7.48
C THR A 94 16.96 -1.81 -8.08
N LEU A 95 15.85 -1.90 -8.83
CA LEU A 95 15.66 -2.97 -9.83
C LEU A 95 16.12 -2.48 -11.20
N VAL A 96 16.80 -3.35 -11.93
CA VAL A 96 17.37 -3.01 -13.23
C VAL A 96 16.92 -4.01 -14.28
N LYS A 97 16.50 -3.53 -15.45
CA LYS A 97 16.10 -4.37 -16.58
C LYS A 97 16.80 -3.89 -17.86
N PRO A 98 17.59 -4.75 -18.53
CA PRO A 98 17.99 -6.11 -18.14
C PRO A 98 19.15 -6.13 -17.11
N ALA A 99 18.92 -6.66 -15.91
CA ALA A 99 19.92 -6.75 -14.82
C ALA A 99 21.26 -7.38 -15.22
N LYS A 100 21.26 -8.35 -16.15
CA LYS A 100 22.48 -9.03 -16.64
C LYS A 100 23.46 -8.08 -17.34
N ARG A 101 23.00 -6.94 -17.85
CA ARG A 101 23.83 -5.95 -18.55
C ARG A 101 24.47 -4.93 -17.61
N VAL A 102 24.07 -4.90 -16.35
CA VAL A 102 24.57 -3.96 -15.35
C VAL A 102 25.39 -4.73 -14.32
N LYS A 103 26.70 -4.53 -14.40
CA LYS A 103 27.70 -5.07 -13.48
C LYS A 103 28.33 -3.91 -12.70
N GLU A 104 29.02 -4.22 -11.62
CA GLU A 104 29.80 -3.22 -10.88
C GLU A 104 30.71 -2.41 -11.81
N GLY A 105 30.76 -1.10 -11.61
CA GLY A 105 31.43 -0.12 -12.46
C GLY A 105 30.66 0.27 -13.74
N THR A 106 29.51 -0.34 -14.04
CA THR A 106 28.68 0.08 -15.18
C THR A 106 28.11 1.47 -14.93
N VAL A 107 28.29 2.37 -15.91
CA VAL A 107 27.70 3.71 -15.90
C VAL A 107 26.49 3.76 -16.83
N ILE A 108 25.37 4.24 -16.29
CA ILE A 108 24.11 4.45 -17.00
C ILE A 108 23.87 5.95 -17.05
N SER A 109 23.56 6.47 -18.23
CA SER A 109 23.23 7.88 -18.46
C SER A 109 21.74 8.03 -18.74
N PHE A 110 21.11 9.02 -18.11
CA PHE A 110 19.70 9.36 -18.26
C PHE A 110 19.58 10.81 -18.74
N GLY A 111 18.58 11.09 -19.58
CA GLY A 111 18.30 12.45 -20.06
C GLY A 111 19.51 13.16 -20.68
N GLU A 112 20.22 12.48 -21.59
CA GLU A 112 21.42 13.00 -22.26
C GLU A 112 22.58 13.38 -21.31
N GLY A 113 22.68 12.71 -20.16
CA GLY A 113 23.76 12.90 -19.19
C GLY A 113 23.44 13.87 -18.06
N LYS A 114 22.21 14.40 -17.99
CA LYS A 114 21.69 15.18 -16.85
C LYS A 114 21.78 14.41 -15.53
N LEU A 115 21.56 13.11 -15.59
CA LEU A 115 21.69 12.20 -14.45
C LEU A 115 22.53 11.00 -14.89
N LYS A 116 23.49 10.61 -14.06
CA LYS A 116 24.27 9.39 -14.26
C LYS A 116 24.17 8.50 -13.04
N ALA A 117 24.20 7.19 -13.24
CA ALA A 117 24.24 6.21 -12.18
C ALA A 117 25.38 5.23 -12.40
N THR A 118 26.23 5.05 -11.39
CA THR A 118 27.29 4.04 -11.39
C THR A 118 26.85 2.86 -10.55
N CYS A 119 26.92 1.66 -11.08
CA CYS A 119 26.65 0.46 -10.30
C CYS A 119 27.79 0.19 -9.34
N THR A 120 27.51 0.28 -8.04
CA THR A 120 28.47 0.07 -6.95
C THR A 120 28.40 -1.33 -6.36
N GLY A 121 27.35 -2.09 -6.67
CA GLY A 121 27.19 -3.46 -6.17
C GLY A 121 25.91 -4.15 -6.61
N THR A 122 25.72 -5.36 -6.10
CA THR A 122 24.49 -6.15 -6.25
C THR A 122 23.68 -6.11 -4.97
N ALA A 123 22.36 -6.01 -5.09
CA ALA A 123 21.42 -6.15 -3.97
C ALA A 123 20.66 -7.48 -4.08
N ASP A 124 19.89 -7.79 -3.03
CA ASP A 124 19.13 -9.03 -2.93
C ASP A 124 18.14 -9.22 -4.09
N GLN A 125 17.83 -10.48 -4.39
CA GLN A 125 16.87 -10.90 -5.41
C GLN A 125 17.09 -10.24 -6.80
N GLY A 126 18.34 -9.96 -7.16
CA GLY A 126 18.72 -9.46 -8.48
C GLY A 126 18.71 -7.93 -8.62
N GLY A 127 18.56 -7.20 -7.52
CA GLY A 127 18.72 -5.74 -7.49
C GLY A 127 20.16 -5.28 -7.73
N ARG A 128 20.33 -3.96 -7.88
CA ARG A 128 21.63 -3.29 -8.00
C ARG A 128 21.68 -2.10 -7.06
N GLN A 129 22.84 -1.91 -6.44
CA GLN A 129 23.18 -0.66 -5.79
C GLN A 129 23.72 0.29 -6.85
N LEU A 130 23.09 1.45 -6.97
CA LEU A 130 23.47 2.51 -7.88
C LEU A 130 23.80 3.76 -7.08
N GLU A 131 24.90 4.42 -7.41
CA GLU A 131 25.26 5.74 -6.89
C GLU A 131 25.04 6.78 -8.00
N PHE A 132 24.20 7.76 -7.71
CA PHE A 132 23.81 8.79 -8.67
C PHE A 132 24.78 9.98 -8.64
N SER A 133 24.97 10.60 -9.80
CA SER A 133 25.76 11.82 -9.99
C SER A 133 24.98 12.77 -10.91
N TYR A 134 24.81 14.00 -10.43
CA TYR A 134 23.99 15.03 -11.06
C TYR A 134 24.37 16.41 -10.51
N ASP A 135 23.93 17.46 -11.20
CA ASP A 135 23.99 18.85 -10.73
C ASP A 135 22.58 19.33 -10.31
N GLY A 136 22.44 19.96 -9.15
CA GLY A 136 21.16 20.50 -8.67
C GLY A 136 20.45 19.62 -7.64
N ILE A 137 19.13 19.52 -7.72
CA ILE A 137 18.28 18.77 -6.76
C ILE A 137 17.82 17.46 -7.41
N PHE A 138 18.17 16.32 -6.80
CA PHE A 138 17.85 14.99 -7.34
C PHE A 138 16.37 14.82 -7.68
N TYR A 139 15.48 15.20 -6.76
CA TYR A 139 14.05 15.04 -6.93
C TYR A 139 13.47 15.88 -8.07
N GLU A 140 14.01 17.06 -8.35
CA GLU A 140 13.59 17.86 -9.52
C GLU A 140 14.00 17.18 -10.83
N ILE A 141 15.18 16.56 -10.85
CA ILE A 141 15.65 15.79 -12.00
C ILE A 141 14.82 14.51 -12.18
N LEU A 142 14.43 13.84 -11.09
CA LEU A 142 13.50 12.71 -11.14
C LEU A 142 12.12 13.13 -11.64
N ASP A 143 11.59 14.27 -11.22
CA ASP A 143 10.31 14.77 -11.73
C ASP A 143 10.38 15.07 -13.24
N GLU A 144 11.53 15.49 -13.76
CA GLU A 144 11.74 15.72 -15.20
C GLU A 144 11.92 14.41 -15.99
N LEU A 145 12.77 13.49 -15.50
CA LEU A 145 13.21 12.31 -16.25
C LEU A 145 12.43 11.03 -15.94
N GLY A 146 11.77 11.00 -14.80
CA GLY A 146 11.14 9.82 -14.23
C GLY A 146 9.72 9.58 -14.74
N GLU A 147 9.36 8.30 -14.71
CA GLU A 147 8.02 7.82 -14.94
C GLU A 147 7.42 7.26 -13.64
N MET A 148 6.11 7.47 -13.47
CA MET A 148 5.36 6.88 -12.38
C MET A 148 5.45 5.35 -12.47
N PRO A 149 6.05 4.67 -11.48
CA PRO A 149 6.12 3.22 -11.50
C PRO A 149 4.73 2.64 -11.23
N LEU A 150 4.10 2.13 -12.28
CA LEU A 150 2.90 1.31 -12.11
C LEU A 150 3.30 -0.12 -11.73
N PRO A 151 2.56 -0.74 -10.80
CA PRO A 151 2.72 -2.15 -10.50
C PRO A 151 2.62 -3.03 -11.76
N PRO A 152 3.31 -4.19 -11.81
CA PRO A 152 3.52 -4.96 -13.04
C PRO A 152 2.25 -5.55 -13.67
N TYR A 153 1.15 -5.62 -12.91
CA TYR A 153 -0.15 -6.11 -13.38
C TYR A 153 -1.01 -5.03 -14.06
N ILE A 154 -0.62 -3.76 -13.94
CA ILE A 154 -1.27 -2.64 -14.62
C ILE A 154 -0.55 -2.49 -15.96
N LYS A 155 -1.20 -2.94 -17.03
CA LYS A 155 -0.65 -2.90 -18.39
C LYS A 155 -0.98 -1.61 -19.13
N GLU A 156 -2.06 -0.96 -18.71
CA GLU A 156 -2.54 0.28 -19.30
C GLU A 156 -1.70 1.47 -18.83
N THR A 157 -1.48 2.41 -19.75
CA THR A 157 -0.87 3.69 -19.41
C THR A 157 -1.96 4.61 -18.89
N LEU A 158 -1.73 5.27 -17.75
CA LEU A 158 -2.65 6.28 -17.23
C LEU A 158 -2.45 7.60 -17.98
N GLU A 159 -3.53 8.16 -18.51
CA GLU A 159 -3.51 9.50 -19.13
C GLU A 159 -3.22 10.59 -18.08
N ASP A 160 -3.82 10.46 -16.90
CA ASP A 160 -3.61 11.34 -15.75
C ASP A 160 -2.83 10.59 -14.66
N ARG A 161 -1.58 11.01 -14.45
CA ARG A 161 -0.65 10.42 -13.47
C ARG A 161 -1.11 10.67 -12.03
N ASP A 162 -1.81 11.77 -11.77
CA ASP A 162 -2.27 12.13 -10.43
C ASP A 162 -3.41 11.21 -9.95
N ARG A 163 -4.01 10.44 -10.86
CA ARG A 163 -4.99 9.39 -10.52
C ARG A 163 -4.39 8.21 -9.77
N TYR A 164 -3.07 8.02 -9.83
CA TYR A 164 -2.36 7.04 -9.01
C TYR A 164 -1.79 7.66 -7.73
N GLN A 165 -2.55 8.55 -7.11
CA GLN A 165 -2.22 9.17 -5.83
C GLN A 165 -3.47 9.44 -5.00
N THR A 166 -3.34 9.37 -3.68
CA THR A 166 -4.37 9.80 -2.73
C THR A 166 -4.44 11.33 -2.67
N VAL A 167 -5.64 11.87 -2.43
CA VAL A 167 -5.86 13.35 -2.35
C VAL A 167 -5.16 14.01 -1.16
N TYR A 168 -4.62 13.22 -0.24
CA TYR A 168 -3.92 13.67 0.96
C TYR A 168 -2.44 13.28 0.97
N ALA A 169 -1.87 12.92 -0.19
CA ALA A 169 -0.48 12.53 -0.31
C ALA A 169 0.48 13.71 -0.13
N LYS A 170 1.49 13.53 0.73
CA LYS A 170 2.48 14.56 1.05
C LYS A 170 3.90 14.02 1.10
N GLU A 171 4.10 12.88 1.75
CA GLU A 171 5.43 12.37 2.09
C GLU A 171 6.03 11.54 0.94
N ILE A 172 6.87 12.20 0.15
CA ILE A 172 7.57 11.64 -1.02
C ILE A 172 8.49 10.51 -0.58
N GLY A 173 8.33 9.32 -1.16
CA GLY A 173 9.18 8.18 -0.83
C GLY A 173 8.68 6.82 -1.32
N SER A 174 7.40 6.73 -1.72
CA SER A 174 6.82 5.45 -2.11
C SER A 174 7.11 5.09 -3.57
N ALA A 175 7.23 3.80 -3.84
CA ALA A 175 7.23 3.27 -5.20
C ALA A 175 5.82 2.81 -5.66
N ALA A 176 4.84 2.80 -4.75
CA ALA A 176 3.44 2.52 -5.11
C ALA A 176 2.45 3.25 -4.20
N ALA A 177 1.26 3.51 -4.72
CA ALA A 177 0.23 4.23 -3.98
C ALA A 177 -0.46 3.32 -2.95
N PRO A 178 -0.88 3.83 -1.78
CA PRO A 178 -1.77 3.11 -0.87
C PRO A 178 -3.19 3.09 -1.47
N THR A 179 -3.48 2.06 -2.26
CA THR A 179 -4.62 2.08 -3.20
C THR A 179 -6.00 2.13 -2.56
N ALA A 180 -6.14 1.62 -1.33
CA ALA A 180 -7.40 1.74 -0.58
C ALA A 180 -7.75 3.19 -0.25
N GLY A 181 -6.75 4.06 -0.18
CA GLY A 181 -6.93 5.49 0.01
C GLY A 181 -7.43 6.23 -1.23
N LEU A 182 -7.32 5.62 -2.43
CA LEU A 182 -7.68 6.27 -3.69
C LEU A 182 -9.19 6.53 -3.82
N HIS A 183 -10.01 5.81 -3.05
CA HIS A 183 -11.46 5.94 -3.02
C HIS A 183 -11.94 7.22 -2.33
N PHE A 184 -11.10 7.84 -1.50
CA PHE A 184 -11.46 9.05 -0.79
C PHE A 184 -11.26 10.30 -1.65
N THR A 185 -12.29 11.13 -1.71
CA THR A 185 -12.23 12.50 -2.24
C THR A 185 -12.03 13.50 -1.09
N GLU A 186 -11.55 14.70 -1.41
CA GLU A 186 -11.43 15.78 -0.41
C GLU A 186 -12.80 16.10 0.21
N GLU A 187 -13.87 16.11 -0.60
CA GLU A 187 -15.23 16.34 -0.15
C GLU A 187 -15.71 15.27 0.84
N LEU A 188 -15.43 13.99 0.56
CA LEU A 188 -15.81 12.89 1.45
C LEU A 188 -15.07 12.96 2.79
N LEU A 189 -13.77 13.27 2.76
CA LEU A 189 -12.97 13.44 3.97
C LEU A 189 -13.46 14.63 4.82
N GLU A 190 -13.87 15.71 4.18
CA GLU A 190 -14.43 16.88 4.86
C GLU A 190 -15.80 16.56 5.49
N LYS A 191 -16.68 15.83 4.79
CA LYS A 191 -17.95 15.34 5.37
C LYS A 191 -17.73 14.47 6.60
N LEU A 192 -16.69 13.62 6.60
CA LEU A 192 -16.32 12.79 7.74
C LEU A 192 -15.86 13.63 8.94
N LYS A 193 -15.00 14.63 8.70
CA LYS A 193 -14.59 15.58 9.74
C LYS A 193 -15.78 16.32 10.35
N GLN A 194 -16.70 16.81 9.51
CA GLN A 194 -17.90 17.51 9.95
C GLN A 194 -18.85 16.61 10.77
N LYS A 195 -18.84 15.30 10.51
CA LYS A 195 -19.55 14.28 11.30
C LYS A 195 -18.86 13.97 12.65
N GLY A 196 -17.69 14.52 12.91
CA GLY A 196 -16.91 14.28 14.14
C GLY A 196 -15.93 13.12 14.07
N VAL A 197 -15.70 12.55 12.87
CA VAL A 197 -14.64 11.55 12.64
C VAL A 197 -13.29 12.27 12.60
N GLN A 198 -12.35 11.78 13.39
CA GLN A 198 -10.97 12.29 13.43
C GLN A 198 -10.17 11.70 12.26
N LEU A 199 -9.30 12.51 11.64
CA LEU A 199 -8.36 12.01 10.65
C LEU A 199 -6.94 12.03 11.23
N ALA A 200 -6.27 10.89 11.17
CA ALA A 200 -4.88 10.71 11.56
C ALA A 200 -4.06 10.31 10.33
N PHE A 201 -2.83 10.83 10.25
CA PHE A 201 -1.93 10.54 9.16
C PHE A 201 -0.69 9.81 9.68
N ILE A 202 -0.29 8.79 8.92
CA ILE A 202 0.97 8.06 9.09
C ILE A 202 1.69 8.02 7.75
N THR A 203 2.98 7.74 7.78
CA THR A 203 3.76 7.47 6.57
C THR A 203 4.17 6.00 6.57
N LEU A 204 3.92 5.31 5.47
CA LEU A 204 4.63 4.08 5.14
C LEU A 204 4.98 4.11 3.65
N HIS A 205 6.28 4.09 3.35
CA HIS A 205 6.78 4.04 1.98
C HIS A 205 6.66 2.62 1.43
N VAL A 206 5.79 2.44 0.45
CA VAL A 206 5.50 1.14 -0.14
C VAL A 206 6.60 0.81 -1.13
N GLY A 207 7.31 -0.29 -0.86
CA GLY A 207 8.29 -0.84 -1.78
C GLY A 207 7.62 -1.71 -2.85
N LEU A 208 8.25 -1.86 -4.01
CA LEU A 208 7.75 -2.79 -5.03
C LEU A 208 7.89 -4.26 -4.64
N GLY A 209 8.68 -4.55 -3.60
CA GLY A 209 8.72 -5.87 -2.97
C GLY A 209 7.35 -6.37 -2.53
N THR A 210 6.44 -5.45 -2.15
CA THR A 210 5.09 -5.77 -1.66
C THR A 210 4.19 -6.43 -2.72
N PHE A 211 4.53 -6.31 -4.02
CA PHE A 211 3.78 -6.96 -5.11
C PHE A 211 4.41 -8.28 -5.57
N ARG A 212 5.51 -8.71 -4.95
CA ARG A 212 6.12 -10.00 -5.32
C ARG A 212 5.20 -11.14 -4.85
N PRO A 213 4.94 -12.15 -5.70
CA PRO A 213 4.22 -13.34 -5.27
C PRO A 213 4.96 -14.01 -4.11
N VAL A 214 4.21 -14.63 -3.20
CA VAL A 214 4.80 -15.50 -2.17
C VAL A 214 5.43 -16.69 -2.89
N SER A 215 6.76 -16.81 -2.80
CA SER A 215 7.53 -17.86 -3.45
C SER A 215 7.72 -19.12 -2.58
N ALA A 216 7.12 -19.15 -1.39
CA ALA A 216 7.22 -20.26 -0.45
C ALA A 216 5.95 -21.11 -0.46
N ASP A 217 6.10 -22.42 -0.25
CA ASP A 217 4.98 -23.36 -0.16
C ASP A 217 4.22 -23.22 1.17
N THR A 218 4.91 -22.74 2.21
CA THR A 218 4.34 -22.45 3.52
C THR A 218 4.49 -20.98 3.89
N ILE A 219 3.48 -20.46 4.59
CA ILE A 219 3.43 -19.06 5.02
C ILE A 219 4.64 -18.71 5.92
N GLU A 220 5.05 -19.62 6.80
CA GLU A 220 6.10 -19.39 7.79
C GLU A 220 7.51 -19.24 7.17
N GLU A 221 7.70 -19.72 5.95
CA GLU A 221 8.95 -19.60 5.20
C GLU A 221 9.04 -18.29 4.39
N HIS A 222 7.96 -17.51 4.33
CA HIS A 222 7.94 -16.25 3.59
C HIS A 222 8.52 -15.10 4.42
N HIS A 223 9.58 -14.48 3.89
CA HIS A 223 10.15 -13.26 4.43
C HIS A 223 9.52 -12.04 3.76
N MET A 224 8.84 -11.21 4.55
CA MET A 224 8.30 -9.94 4.08
C MET A 224 9.42 -8.95 3.79
N HIS A 225 9.21 -8.12 2.77
CA HIS A 225 10.07 -6.97 2.53
C HIS A 225 9.79 -5.90 3.59
N ALA A 226 10.86 -5.42 4.22
CA ALA A 226 10.79 -4.35 5.19
C ALA A 226 10.45 -3.02 4.51
N GLU A 227 9.48 -2.29 5.06
CA GLU A 227 9.05 -0.99 4.58
C GLU A 227 9.25 0.06 5.66
N TYR A 228 9.72 1.24 5.27
CA TYR A 228 9.93 2.33 6.22
C TYR A 228 8.58 2.93 6.63
N TYR A 229 8.39 3.13 7.93
CA TYR A 229 7.23 3.83 8.47
C TYR A 229 7.64 4.98 9.38
N HIS A 230 6.72 5.92 9.54
CA HIS A 230 6.78 7.01 10.50
C HIS A 230 5.39 7.34 11.05
N MET A 231 5.30 7.55 12.36
CA MET A 231 4.14 8.07 13.06
C MET A 231 4.60 9.16 14.03
N SER A 232 3.98 10.33 13.93
CA SER A 232 4.31 11.49 14.77
C SER A 232 3.74 11.37 16.19
N GLU A 233 4.24 12.21 17.10
CA GLU A 233 3.71 12.34 18.47
C GLU A 233 2.26 12.81 18.49
N GLU A 234 1.90 13.74 17.60
CA GLU A 234 0.53 14.22 17.47
C GLU A 234 -0.42 13.10 17.04
N THR A 235 -0.03 12.32 16.02
CA THR A 235 -0.83 11.15 15.58
C THR A 235 -0.95 10.13 16.71
N ALA A 236 0.14 9.80 17.40
CA ALA A 236 0.10 8.85 18.51
C ALA A 236 -0.83 9.32 19.64
N ALA A 237 -0.72 10.58 20.07
CA ALA A 237 -1.56 11.17 21.10
C ALA A 237 -3.05 11.18 20.71
N LEU A 238 -3.36 11.51 19.45
CA LEU A 238 -4.72 11.48 18.90
C LEU A 238 -5.31 10.06 18.98
N LEU A 239 -4.57 9.05 18.52
CA LEU A 239 -5.04 7.66 18.50
C LEU A 239 -5.24 7.08 19.90
N ASN A 240 -4.34 7.38 20.84
CA ASN A 240 -4.51 6.97 22.23
C ASN A 240 -5.75 7.63 22.86
N ARG A 241 -5.97 8.94 22.63
CA ARG A 241 -7.16 9.64 23.11
C ARG A 241 -8.46 9.04 22.55
N VAL A 242 -8.46 8.65 21.27
CA VAL A 242 -9.61 7.98 20.64
C VAL A 242 -9.92 6.67 21.36
N LYS A 243 -8.89 5.84 21.61
CA LYS A 243 -9.02 4.58 22.37
C LYS A 243 -9.50 4.82 23.80
N GLU A 244 -8.95 5.80 24.50
CA GLU A 244 -9.33 6.14 25.89
C GLU A 244 -10.80 6.58 25.99
N ASN A 245 -11.31 7.27 24.96
CA ASN A 245 -12.70 7.69 24.87
C ASN A 245 -13.64 6.59 24.34
N GLY A 246 -13.13 5.39 24.05
CA GLY A 246 -13.91 4.27 23.52
C GLY A 246 -14.29 4.39 22.03
N GLY A 247 -13.67 5.31 21.29
CA GLY A 247 -13.82 5.42 19.84
C GLY A 247 -13.06 4.33 19.09
N ARG A 248 -13.39 4.11 17.81
CA ARG A 248 -12.76 3.08 16.97
C ARG A 248 -11.60 3.64 16.17
N ILE A 249 -10.54 2.84 16.02
CA ILE A 249 -9.46 3.09 15.07
C ILE A 249 -9.70 2.28 13.80
N ILE A 250 -9.96 2.99 12.69
CA ILE A 250 -10.23 2.40 11.38
C ILE A 250 -9.06 2.72 10.45
N THR A 251 -8.30 1.71 10.05
CA THR A 251 -7.19 1.91 9.10
C THR A 251 -7.67 1.88 7.67
N VAL A 252 -7.14 2.79 6.86
CA VAL A 252 -7.31 2.80 5.41
C VAL A 252 -6.06 2.20 4.77
N GLY A 253 -6.22 1.00 4.22
CA GLY A 253 -5.18 0.22 3.59
C GLY A 253 -4.39 -0.65 4.57
N THR A 254 -3.94 -1.79 4.07
CA THR A 254 -3.10 -2.76 4.79
C THR A 254 -1.77 -2.18 5.24
N THR A 255 -1.25 -1.16 4.54
CA THR A 255 -0.03 -0.42 4.94
C THR A 255 -0.23 0.29 6.27
N SER A 256 -1.35 1.00 6.43
CA SER A 256 -1.69 1.69 7.67
C SER A 256 -1.90 0.70 8.81
N THR A 257 -2.54 -0.44 8.53
CA THR A 257 -2.68 -1.55 9.48
C THR A 257 -1.32 -2.06 9.94
N ARG A 258 -0.41 -2.38 9.01
CA ARG A 258 0.93 -2.87 9.35
C ARG A 258 1.71 -1.88 10.20
N THR A 259 1.67 -0.59 9.89
CA THR A 259 2.32 0.45 10.69
C THR A 259 1.81 0.44 12.13
N LEU A 260 0.49 0.55 12.33
CA LEU A 260 -0.07 0.62 13.68
C LEU A 260 0.13 -0.67 14.47
N GLU A 261 -0.01 -1.84 13.83
CA GLU A 261 0.16 -3.14 14.46
C GLU A 261 1.62 -3.44 14.82
N THR A 262 2.58 -2.95 14.02
CA THR A 262 4.01 -2.98 14.37
C THR A 262 4.26 -2.17 15.63
N ILE A 263 3.85 -0.91 15.62
CA ILE A 263 4.06 0.00 16.76
C ILE A 263 3.39 -0.54 18.02
N ALA A 264 2.14 -0.98 17.91
CA ALA A 264 1.42 -1.54 19.03
C ALA A 264 2.06 -2.85 19.54
N THR A 265 2.58 -3.70 18.66
CA THR A 265 3.27 -4.92 19.09
C THR A 265 4.57 -4.62 19.84
N ASP A 266 5.36 -3.67 19.36
CA ASP A 266 6.63 -3.29 19.99
C ASP A 266 6.43 -2.57 21.33
N HIS A 267 5.25 -1.97 21.55
CA HIS A 267 4.94 -1.15 22.73
C HIS A 267 3.78 -1.72 23.57
N ASN A 268 3.61 -3.04 23.60
CA ASN A 268 2.63 -3.73 24.45
C ASN A 268 1.19 -3.18 24.33
N GLY A 269 0.74 -2.94 23.10
CA GLY A 269 -0.60 -2.46 22.75
C GLY A 269 -0.76 -0.94 22.73
N LYS A 270 0.28 -0.18 23.13
CA LYS A 270 0.27 1.29 23.10
C LYS A 270 0.72 1.82 21.74
N LEU A 271 0.15 2.96 21.33
CA LEU A 271 0.60 3.68 20.14
C LEU A 271 1.53 4.80 20.58
N CYS A 272 2.76 4.84 20.07
CA CYS A 272 3.78 5.84 20.41
C CYS A 272 4.38 6.43 19.15
N ALA A 273 4.89 7.66 19.21
CA ALA A 273 5.67 8.20 18.11
C ALA A 273 6.85 7.27 17.81
N ALA A 274 6.97 6.88 16.55
CA ALA A 274 8.00 5.94 16.13
C ALA A 274 8.26 6.08 14.64
N SER A 275 9.51 5.86 14.26
CA SER A 275 9.88 5.51 12.90
C SER A 275 10.76 4.27 12.92
N GLY A 276 10.75 3.55 11.81
CA GLY A 276 11.49 2.30 11.71
C GLY A 276 11.16 1.56 10.44
N TRP A 277 11.51 0.29 10.44
CA TRP A 277 11.24 -0.64 9.36
C TRP A 277 10.25 -1.68 9.85
N THR A 278 9.21 -1.95 9.06
CA THR A 278 8.25 -3.01 9.34
C THR A 278 8.29 -4.07 8.27
N ASP A 279 8.58 -5.29 8.68
CA ASP A 279 8.43 -6.53 7.93
C ASP A 279 7.33 -7.41 8.55
N ILE A 280 6.44 -6.81 9.36
CA ILE A 280 5.40 -7.57 10.05
C ILE A 280 4.55 -8.37 9.05
N PHE A 281 4.43 -9.67 9.31
CA PHE A 281 3.58 -10.56 8.54
C PHE A 281 2.40 -11.03 9.38
N MET A 282 1.21 -10.54 9.04
CA MET A 282 -0.04 -10.90 9.71
C MET A 282 -0.77 -11.96 8.90
N TYR A 283 -1.01 -13.11 9.50
CA TYR A 283 -1.77 -14.23 8.96
C TYR A 283 -2.68 -14.82 10.06
N PRO A 284 -3.63 -15.71 9.74
CA PRO A 284 -4.59 -16.21 10.73
C PRO A 284 -3.92 -16.77 11.99
N GLY A 285 -4.37 -16.28 13.16
CA GLY A 285 -3.72 -16.50 14.45
C GLY A 285 -3.06 -15.25 15.03
N TYR A 286 -2.85 -14.21 14.21
CA TYR A 286 -2.37 -12.90 14.68
C TYR A 286 -3.45 -12.18 15.52
N GLU A 287 -3.05 -11.67 16.69
CA GLU A 287 -3.90 -10.88 17.57
C GLU A 287 -3.70 -9.38 17.30
N PHE A 288 -4.73 -8.74 16.75
CA PHE A 288 -4.74 -7.30 16.46
C PHE A 288 -4.89 -6.49 17.74
N LYS A 289 -3.98 -5.53 17.94
CA LYS A 289 -3.91 -4.71 19.16
C LYS A 289 -4.26 -3.25 18.89
N ALA A 290 -4.12 -2.79 17.65
CA ALA A 290 -4.24 -1.39 17.30
C ALA A 290 -5.60 -1.04 16.69
N ILE A 291 -6.12 -1.91 15.82
CA ILE A 291 -7.24 -1.55 14.93
C ILE A 291 -8.57 -2.21 15.30
N ASP A 292 -9.65 -1.49 15.02
CA ASP A 292 -11.03 -1.91 15.20
C ASP A 292 -11.76 -2.20 13.89
N GLY A 293 -11.27 -1.64 12.78
CA GLY A 293 -11.76 -1.88 11.43
C GLY A 293 -10.73 -1.58 10.36
N LEU A 294 -10.97 -2.12 9.17
CA LEU A 294 -10.08 -2.06 8.02
C LEU A 294 -10.87 -1.71 6.76
N ILE A 295 -10.48 -0.63 6.09
CA ILE A 295 -10.91 -0.33 4.71
C ILE A 295 -9.78 -0.75 3.79
N THR A 296 -10.03 -1.66 2.85
CA THR A 296 -9.02 -2.16 1.91
C THR A 296 -9.62 -2.45 0.54
N ASN A 297 -8.78 -2.73 -0.46
CA ASN A 297 -9.24 -3.27 -1.75
C ASN A 297 -9.44 -4.80 -1.66
N PHE A 298 -9.98 -5.40 -2.71
CA PHE A 298 -9.90 -6.85 -2.91
C PHE A 298 -8.52 -7.27 -3.41
N HIS A 299 -7.94 -8.30 -2.82
CA HIS A 299 -6.57 -8.73 -3.09
C HIS A 299 -6.49 -9.97 -3.99
N LEU A 300 -5.31 -10.25 -4.52
CA LEU A 300 -5.08 -11.43 -5.37
C LEU A 300 -5.15 -12.73 -4.55
N PRO A 301 -5.53 -13.86 -5.18
CA PRO A 301 -5.42 -15.18 -4.55
C PRO A 301 -3.97 -15.45 -4.15
N LYS A 302 -3.78 -16.15 -3.02
CA LYS A 302 -2.46 -16.51 -2.49
C LYS A 302 -1.55 -15.32 -2.16
N SER A 303 -2.09 -14.10 -2.01
CA SER A 303 -1.31 -12.93 -1.63
C SER A 303 -1.15 -12.79 -0.11
N THR A 304 -0.08 -12.14 0.33
CA THR A 304 0.11 -11.79 1.76
C THR A 304 -1.01 -10.88 2.27
N LEU A 305 -1.61 -10.08 1.38
CA LEU A 305 -2.68 -9.15 1.72
C LEU A 305 -4.00 -9.88 2.05
N ILE A 306 -4.38 -10.93 1.29
CA ILE A 306 -5.57 -11.73 1.65
C ILE A 306 -5.37 -12.46 2.99
N MET A 307 -4.13 -12.85 3.32
CA MET A 307 -3.80 -13.46 4.61
C MET A 307 -3.97 -12.47 5.76
N LEU A 308 -3.56 -11.22 5.59
CA LEU A 308 -3.77 -10.14 6.57
C LEU A 308 -5.26 -9.90 6.82
N VAL A 309 -6.06 -9.77 5.75
CA VAL A 309 -7.51 -9.60 5.89
C VAL A 309 -8.14 -10.82 6.56
N SER A 310 -7.69 -12.03 6.21
CA SER A 310 -8.16 -13.28 6.83
C SER A 310 -7.79 -13.39 8.30
N ALA A 311 -6.64 -12.84 8.71
CA ALA A 311 -6.28 -12.73 10.11
C ALA A 311 -7.25 -11.81 10.87
N PHE A 312 -7.71 -10.75 10.21
CA PHE A 312 -8.64 -9.79 10.80
C PHE A 312 -10.08 -10.34 10.87
N ALA A 313 -10.60 -10.97 9.82
CA ALA A 313 -12.02 -11.31 9.69
C ALA A 313 -12.41 -12.79 9.71
N ASN A 314 -11.46 -13.68 10.03
CA ASN A 314 -11.53 -15.12 9.78
C ASN A 314 -11.41 -15.45 8.28
N ARG A 315 -10.56 -16.44 7.97
CA ARG A 315 -10.29 -16.88 6.60
C ARG A 315 -11.55 -17.30 5.84
N ASP A 316 -12.43 -18.08 6.47
CA ASP A 316 -13.58 -18.66 5.77
C ASP A 316 -14.60 -17.58 5.40
N ASN A 317 -14.80 -16.60 6.29
CA ASN A 317 -15.63 -15.42 6.02
C ASN A 317 -15.04 -14.57 4.88
N VAL A 318 -13.72 -14.34 4.88
CA VAL A 318 -13.04 -13.58 3.83
C VAL A 318 -13.15 -14.31 2.48
N LEU A 319 -12.92 -15.62 2.42
CA LEU A 319 -13.08 -16.37 1.18
C LEU A 319 -14.52 -16.41 0.69
N HIS A 320 -15.50 -16.50 1.60
CA HIS A 320 -16.91 -16.36 1.24
C HIS A 320 -17.19 -15.00 0.59
N ALA A 321 -16.73 -13.91 1.22
CA ALA A 321 -16.87 -12.55 0.71
C ALA A 321 -16.20 -12.36 -0.65
N TYR A 322 -15.01 -12.93 -0.85
CA TYR A 322 -14.30 -12.84 -2.13
C TYR A 322 -15.00 -13.63 -3.25
N ASN A 323 -15.53 -14.82 -2.95
CA ASN A 323 -16.32 -15.58 -3.92
C ASN A 323 -17.63 -14.85 -4.29
N GLU A 324 -18.31 -14.23 -3.32
CA GLU A 324 -19.48 -13.41 -3.60
C GLU A 324 -19.11 -12.16 -4.41
N ALA A 325 -17.97 -11.53 -4.12
CA ALA A 325 -17.45 -10.41 -4.89
C ALA A 325 -17.20 -10.79 -6.37
N VAL A 326 -16.62 -11.96 -6.63
CA VAL A 326 -16.43 -12.49 -7.99
C VAL A 326 -17.78 -12.72 -8.68
N LYS A 327 -18.72 -13.37 -8.00
CA LYS A 327 -20.08 -13.63 -8.53
C LYS A 327 -20.82 -12.36 -8.88
N GLU A 328 -20.74 -11.35 -8.01
CA GLU A 328 -21.36 -10.04 -8.18
C GLU A 328 -20.54 -9.09 -9.08
N LYS A 329 -19.45 -9.58 -9.68
CA LYS A 329 -18.58 -8.84 -10.61
C LYS A 329 -18.02 -7.55 -10.01
N TYR A 330 -17.59 -7.60 -8.75
CA TYR A 330 -16.74 -6.57 -8.17
C TYR A 330 -15.44 -6.48 -8.97
N ARG A 331 -14.88 -5.27 -9.01
CA ARG A 331 -13.57 -5.00 -9.57
C ARG A 331 -12.52 -5.26 -8.48
N PHE A 332 -11.42 -5.92 -8.83
CA PHE A 332 -10.38 -6.31 -7.89
C PHE A 332 -9.14 -5.43 -8.00
N PHE A 333 -8.37 -5.46 -6.91
CA PHE A 333 -7.02 -4.90 -6.78
C PHE A 333 -6.92 -3.38 -6.78
N SER A 334 -5.81 -2.80 -7.25
CA SER A 334 -5.44 -1.39 -7.05
C SER A 334 -6.50 -0.38 -7.46
N PHE A 335 -7.13 -0.61 -8.61
CA PHE A 335 -8.19 0.23 -9.15
C PHE A 335 -9.56 -0.42 -9.02
N GLY A 336 -9.64 -1.50 -8.23
CA GLY A 336 -10.86 -2.22 -7.95
C GLY A 336 -11.76 -1.48 -6.99
N ASP A 337 -12.79 -2.17 -6.54
CA ASP A 337 -13.71 -1.74 -5.51
C ASP A 337 -13.08 -1.85 -4.11
N ALA A 338 -13.81 -1.36 -3.10
CA ALA A 338 -13.40 -1.36 -1.71
C ALA A 338 -14.16 -2.42 -0.88
N MET A 339 -13.54 -2.78 0.23
CA MET A 339 -14.12 -3.60 1.28
C MET A 339 -13.88 -2.93 2.63
N PHE A 340 -14.93 -2.80 3.44
CA PHE A 340 -14.86 -2.38 4.83
C PHE A 340 -15.13 -3.58 5.73
N VAL A 341 -14.20 -3.85 6.64
CA VAL A 341 -14.25 -4.97 7.57
C VAL A 341 -14.28 -4.42 8.99
N ALA A 342 -15.27 -4.81 9.78
CA ALA A 342 -15.40 -4.46 11.21
C ALA A 342 -16.28 -5.51 11.91
N SER A 343 -16.48 -5.44 13.23
CA SER A 343 -17.46 -6.31 13.93
C SER A 343 -18.84 -5.69 14.01
N HIS A 344 -19.89 -6.51 14.09
CA HIS A 344 -21.29 -6.03 14.06
C HIS A 344 -21.59 -5.00 15.14
N ALA A 345 -21.13 -5.30 16.36
CA ALA A 345 -21.27 -4.42 17.53
C ALA A 345 -20.61 -3.05 17.33
N LYS A 346 -19.66 -2.97 16.38
CA LYS A 346 -18.94 -1.75 16.03
C LYS A 346 -19.51 -1.09 14.77
N MET A 347 -20.35 -1.72 13.95
CA MET A 347 -20.87 -1.13 12.70
C MET A 347 -22.17 -0.34 12.84
N ARG A 348 -22.86 -0.46 13.97
CA ARG A 348 -24.11 0.27 14.27
C ARG A 348 -24.00 0.92 15.64
N ASN A 349 -24.27 2.22 15.73
CA ASN A 349 -24.62 2.85 17.01
C ASN A 349 -25.84 2.13 17.60
N LYS A 350 -25.84 1.94 18.92
CA LYS A 350 -27.05 1.61 19.69
C LYS A 350 -28.11 2.68 19.51
#